data_AF-A0A7X8Q605-F1
#
_entry.id   AF-A0A7X8Q605-F1
#
_cell.length_a   1.000
_cell.length_b   1.000
_cell.length_c   1.000
_cell.angle_alpha   90.00
_cell.angle_beta   90.00
_cell.angle_gamma   90.00
#
_symmetry.space_group_name_H-M   'P 1'
#
loop_
_entity.id
_entity.type
_entity.pdbx_description
1 polymer ?
#
loop_
_entity_poly.entity_id
_entity_poly.type
_entity_poly.pdbx_seq_one_letter_code
_entity_poly.pdbx_strand_id
1 'polypeptide(L)'
;MRGEGMDEELNEYDVLMFDFPITDHDKRSWVKEVPLHFTYSSNKNLPSKAHLEFVVGEFVGDSGFKLKPELKIARSSNKIDLDSDPRRILLETTFESGRQEDTPIVTVVVVFTKAEEELFPVGNYTGVFSINYLGIN
;
A
#
# COMPACT_ATOMS: atom_id res chain seq x y z
N MET A 1 -15.89 -19.20 18.29
CA MET A 1 -16.53 -18.35 17.26
C MET A 1 -15.43 -17.90 16.32
N ARG A 2 -15.54 -18.22 15.03
CA ARG A 2 -14.65 -17.73 13.97
C ARG A 2 -15.02 -16.27 13.71
N GLY A 3 -14.12 -15.34 13.98
CA GLY A 3 -14.20 -13.99 13.46
C GLY A 3 -13.60 -14.00 12.07
N GLU A 4 -14.47 -13.86 11.07
CA GLU A 4 -14.12 -13.78 9.66
C GLU A 4 -13.30 -12.50 9.46
N GLY A 5 -12.04 -12.66 9.04
CA GLY A 5 -11.24 -11.56 8.52
C GLY A 5 -11.84 -11.17 7.20
N MET A 6 -12.53 -10.04 7.18
CA MET A 6 -13.02 -9.43 5.95
C MET A 6 -11.79 -8.87 5.23
N ASP A 7 -11.44 -9.51 4.11
CA ASP A 7 -10.53 -9.00 3.09
C ASP A 7 -11.22 -7.78 2.44
N GLU A 8 -11.12 -6.61 3.07
CA GLU A 8 -11.66 -5.37 2.51
C GLU A 8 -10.62 -4.75 1.56
N GLU A 9 -10.87 -4.83 0.26
CA GLU A 9 -10.15 -4.10 -0.78
C GLU A 9 -10.34 -2.59 -0.57
N LEU A 10 -9.24 -1.84 -0.50
CA LEU A 10 -9.29 -0.40 -0.32
C LEU A 10 -9.64 0.30 -1.64
N ASN A 11 -10.76 1.02 -1.67
CA ASN A 11 -11.21 1.89 -2.75
C ASN A 11 -10.75 3.36 -2.55
N GLU A 12 -10.98 4.22 -3.55
CA GLU A 12 -10.54 5.62 -3.55
C GLU A 12 -11.11 6.50 -2.41
N TYR A 13 -12.13 6.01 -1.69
CA TYR A 13 -12.77 6.68 -0.56
C TYR A 13 -12.44 6.06 0.79
N ASP A 14 -11.60 5.03 0.83
CA ASP A 14 -11.39 4.31 2.08
C ASP A 14 -10.49 5.06 3.06
N VAL A 15 -10.99 5.16 4.29
CA VAL A 15 -10.34 5.85 5.39
C VAL A 15 -9.58 4.83 6.24
N LEU A 16 -8.25 4.88 6.16
CA LEU A 16 -7.37 4.09 7.01
C LEU A 16 -7.33 4.68 8.41
N MET A 17 -8.03 4.04 9.36
CA MET A 17 -8.01 4.41 10.78
C MET A 17 -7.00 3.55 11.55
N PHE A 18 -6.15 4.20 12.35
CA PHE A 18 -5.20 3.51 13.22
C PHE A 18 -5.22 4.09 14.63
N ASP A 19 -5.27 3.20 15.62
CA ASP A 19 -5.01 3.58 17.00
C ASP A 19 -3.49 3.64 17.23
N PHE A 20 -3.00 4.80 17.65
CA PHE A 20 -1.63 4.91 18.16
C PHE A 20 -1.55 4.21 19.52
N PRO A 21 -0.67 3.21 19.70
CA PRO A 21 -0.42 2.66 21.02
C PRO A 21 0.36 3.71 21.83
N ILE A 22 -0.36 4.47 22.66
CA ILE A 22 0.23 5.48 23.55
C ILE A 22 1.00 4.82 24.71
N THR A 23 0.81 3.52 24.96
CA THR A 23 1.09 2.92 26.27
C THR A 23 2.32 2.02 26.36
N ASP A 24 3.06 1.77 25.28
CA ASP A 24 4.18 0.82 25.32
C ASP A 24 5.52 1.56 25.37
N HIS A 25 5.81 2.14 26.55
CA HIS A 25 7.04 2.87 26.87
C HIS A 25 8.34 2.04 26.71
N ASP A 26 8.24 0.73 26.48
CA ASP A 26 9.38 -0.19 26.31
C ASP A 26 9.79 -0.42 24.83
N LYS A 27 9.06 0.14 23.86
CA LYS A 27 9.40 0.01 22.44
C LYS A 27 10.13 1.25 21.92
N ARG A 28 11.44 1.12 21.74
CA ARG A 28 12.34 2.14 21.14
C ARG A 28 11.99 2.50 19.68
N SER A 29 11.11 1.73 19.05
CA SER A 29 10.54 2.07 17.74
C SER A 29 9.15 1.46 17.61
N TRP A 30 8.27 2.19 16.93
CA TRP A 30 6.95 1.69 16.55
C TRP A 30 6.92 1.45 15.05
N VAL A 31 6.40 0.30 14.65
CA VAL A 31 6.21 -0.09 13.25
C VAL A 31 4.77 -0.56 13.09
N LYS A 32 4.06 0.02 12.13
CA LYS A 32 2.75 -0.45 11.68
C LYS A 32 2.81 -0.80 10.21
N GLU A 33 2.39 -2.02 9.91
CA GLU A 33 2.33 -2.54 8.56
C GLU A 33 0.86 -2.69 8.15
N VAL A 34 0.56 -2.23 6.94
CA VAL A 34 -0.78 -2.30 6.35
C VAL A 34 -0.65 -2.95 4.97
N PRO A 35 -1.13 -4.19 4.78
CA PRO A 35 -1.11 -4.83 3.48
C PRO A 35 -2.18 -4.24 2.56
N LEU A 36 -1.81 -4.05 1.29
CA LEU A 36 -2.65 -3.63 0.18
C LEU A 36 -2.59 -4.71 -0.89
N HIS A 37 -3.73 -5.34 -1.17
CA HIS A 37 -3.85 -6.39 -2.16
C HIS A 37 -4.37 -5.80 -3.47
N PHE A 38 -3.66 -6.06 -4.57
CA PHE A 38 -4.06 -5.59 -5.89
C PHE A 38 -4.40 -6.77 -6.78
N THR A 39 -5.59 -6.71 -7.35
CA THR A 39 -6.17 -7.66 -8.28
C THR A 39 -6.52 -6.96 -9.59
N TYR A 40 -6.72 -7.72 -10.66
CA TYR A 40 -7.32 -7.19 -11.88
C TYR A 40 -8.35 -8.14 -12.46
N SER A 41 -9.25 -7.56 -13.24
CA SER A 41 -10.18 -8.26 -14.11
C SER A 41 -10.00 -7.80 -15.55
N SER A 42 -9.99 -8.73 -16.49
CA SER A 42 -9.73 -8.47 -17.91
C SER A 42 -10.54 -9.43 -18.78
N ASN A 43 -10.89 -8.97 -19.98
CA ASN A 43 -11.42 -9.82 -21.05
C ASN A 43 -10.72 -9.52 -22.38
N LYS A 44 -9.43 -9.17 -22.31
CA LYS A 44 -8.63 -8.85 -23.49
C LYS A 44 -8.38 -10.12 -24.30
N ASN A 45 -8.49 -10.01 -25.62
CA ASN A 45 -8.25 -11.14 -26.51
C ASN A 45 -6.76 -11.50 -26.68
N LEU A 46 -5.85 -10.59 -26.30
CA LEU A 46 -4.40 -10.76 -26.42
C LEU A 46 -3.71 -10.33 -25.12
N PRO A 47 -2.59 -10.98 -24.75
CA PRO A 47 -1.83 -10.59 -23.58
C PRO A 47 -1.22 -9.20 -23.77
N SER A 48 -1.15 -8.44 -22.69
CA SER A 48 -0.69 -7.04 -22.69
C SER A 48 0.27 -6.82 -21.54
N LYS A 49 1.49 -6.37 -21.85
CA LYS A 49 2.42 -5.91 -20.81
C LYS A 49 1.99 -4.54 -20.29
N ALA A 50 2.30 -4.26 -19.04
CA ALA A 50 2.05 -2.97 -18.41
C ALA A 50 3.05 -2.66 -17.30
N HIS A 51 3.25 -1.37 -17.07
CA HIS A 51 3.91 -0.87 -15.88
C HIS A 51 2.86 -0.32 -14.92
N LEU A 52 2.89 -0.81 -13.69
CA LEU A 52 2.08 -0.29 -12.60
C LEU A 52 3.00 0.44 -11.63
N GLU A 53 2.65 1.68 -11.32
CA GLU A 53 3.38 2.49 -10.36
C GLU A 53 2.52 2.67 -9.12
N PHE A 54 3.01 2.19 -7.98
CA PHE A 54 2.39 2.40 -6.68
C PHE A 54 3.10 3.55 -5.98
N VAL A 55 2.33 4.54 -5.52
CA VAL A 55 2.84 5.72 -4.83
C VAL A 55 2.06 5.97 -3.56
N VAL A 56 2.77 6.30 -2.48
CA VAL A 56 2.17 6.73 -1.22
C VAL A 56 2.60 8.16 -0.86
N GLY A 57 1.63 9.00 -0.54
CA GLY A 57 1.86 10.36 -0.07
C GLY A 57 2.27 10.43 1.40
N GLU A 58 2.57 11.64 1.86
CA GLU A 58 2.66 11.92 3.30
C GLU A 58 1.27 11.80 3.94
N PHE A 59 1.23 11.31 5.18
CA PHE A 59 0.02 11.27 5.97
C PHE A 59 0.02 12.46 6.92
N VAL A 60 -0.96 13.35 6.82
CA VAL A 60 -1.03 14.58 7.61
C VAL A 60 -2.06 14.40 8.71
N GLY A 61 -1.63 14.64 9.95
CA GLY A 61 -2.47 14.61 11.13
C GLY A 61 -3.30 15.88 11.29
N ASP A 62 -4.39 15.79 12.06
CA ASP A 62 -5.26 16.95 12.39
C ASP A 62 -4.49 18.15 12.99
N SER A 63 -3.38 17.87 13.69
CA SER A 63 -2.50 18.88 14.27
C SER A 63 -1.45 19.43 13.29
N GLY A 64 -1.46 18.99 12.03
CA GLY A 64 -0.46 19.31 11.00
C GLY A 64 0.81 18.46 11.04
N PHE A 65 0.91 17.46 11.92
CA PHE A 65 2.08 16.57 11.96
C PHE A 65 2.10 15.65 10.74
N LYS A 66 3.28 15.36 10.18
CA LYS A 66 3.42 14.51 8.99
C LYS A 66 4.06 13.16 9.30
N LEU A 67 3.37 12.08 8.95
CA LEU A 67 3.89 10.72 8.91
C LEU A 67 4.43 10.43 7.51
N LYS A 68 5.64 9.86 7.46
CA LYS A 68 6.30 9.43 6.22
C LYS A 68 6.23 7.91 6.11
N PRO A 69 5.28 7.38 5.32
CA PRO A 69 5.23 5.95 5.06
C PRO A 69 6.32 5.50 4.09
N GLU A 70 6.61 4.21 4.13
CA GLU A 70 7.41 3.49 3.14
C GLU A 70 6.55 2.40 2.50
N LEU A 71 6.80 2.09 1.23
CA LEU A 71 6.21 0.95 0.54
C LEU A 71 7.21 -0.21 0.51
N LYS A 72 6.72 -1.39 0.85
CA LYS A 72 7.46 -2.66 0.74
C LYS A 72 6.62 -3.67 -0.01
N ILE A 73 7.27 -4.69 -0.56
CA ILE A 73 6.55 -5.77 -1.25
C ILE A 73 6.51 -6.97 -0.31
N ALA A 74 5.32 -7.42 0.05
CA ALA A 74 5.16 -8.64 0.82
C ALA A 74 5.15 -9.89 -0.06
N ARG A 75 4.47 -9.82 -1.20
CA ARG A 75 4.34 -10.94 -2.15
C ARG A 75 4.19 -10.42 -3.58
N SER A 76 4.91 -11.04 -4.51
CA SER A 76 4.80 -10.78 -5.94
C SER A 76 5.02 -12.06 -6.73
N SER A 77 4.22 -12.26 -7.77
CA SER A 77 4.46 -13.23 -8.84
C SER A 77 5.21 -12.61 -10.04
N ASN A 78 5.45 -11.30 -9.99
CA ASN A 78 5.89 -10.46 -11.10
C ASN A 78 7.30 -9.89 -10.87
N LYS A 79 7.95 -9.46 -11.96
CA LYS A 79 9.25 -8.76 -11.90
C LYS A 79 9.05 -7.35 -11.35
N ILE A 80 9.92 -6.95 -10.43
CA ILE A 80 9.84 -5.68 -9.71
C ILE A 80 11.12 -4.89 -9.96
N ASP A 81 10.97 -3.61 -10.27
CA ASP A 81 12.06 -2.66 -10.19
C ASP A 81 11.85 -1.76 -8.96
N LEU A 82 12.76 -1.88 -8.00
CA LEU A 82 12.74 -1.05 -6.80
C LEU A 82 13.33 0.31 -7.16
N ASP A 83 12.50 1.36 -7.08
CA ASP A 83 12.97 2.74 -7.16
C ASP A 83 13.72 3.09 -5.87
N SER A 84 14.57 4.10 -5.95
CA SER A 84 15.28 4.71 -4.82
C SER A 84 14.35 5.50 -3.88
N ASP A 85 13.16 5.93 -4.32
CA ASP A 85 12.16 6.56 -3.44
C ASP A 85 11.41 5.48 -2.64
N PRO A 86 11.53 5.44 -1.29
CA PRO A 86 10.85 4.44 -0.47
C PRO A 86 9.32 4.57 -0.51
N ARG A 87 8.76 5.63 -1.12
CA ARG A 87 7.31 5.82 -1.28
C ARG A 87 6.79 5.37 -2.64
N ARG A 88 7.65 4.79 -3.49
CA ARG A 88 7.31 4.42 -4.86
C ARG A 88 7.78 3.01 -5.19
N ILE A 89 6.91 2.22 -5.81
CA ILE A 89 7.25 0.91 -6.38
C ILE A 89 6.83 0.89 -7.84
N LEU A 90 7.73 0.50 -8.73
CA LEU A 90 7.42 0.22 -10.11
C LEU A 90 7.36 -1.30 -10.33
N LEU A 91 6.23 -1.77 -10.84
CA LEU A 91 5.98 -3.17 -11.12
C LEU A 91 5.80 -3.38 -12.62
N GLU A 92 6.58 -4.31 -13.18
CA GLU A 92 6.35 -4.81 -14.53
C GLU A 92 5.45 -6.05 -14.46
N THR A 93 4.28 -5.99 -15.10
CA THR A 93 3.34 -7.11 -15.12
C THR A 93 2.83 -7.40 -16.53
N THR A 94 2.31 -8.62 -16.74
CA THR A 94 1.64 -9.03 -17.98
C THR A 94 0.20 -9.42 -17.64
N PHE A 95 -0.75 -8.77 -18.30
CA PHE A 95 -2.15 -9.16 -18.28
C PHE A 95 -2.34 -10.24 -19.33
N GLU A 96 -2.82 -11.41 -18.91
CA GLU A 96 -3.02 -12.54 -19.82
C GLU A 96 -4.24 -12.33 -20.73
N SER A 97 -4.33 -13.11 -21.80
CA SER A 97 -5.51 -13.12 -22.67
C SER A 97 -6.63 -13.99 -22.10
N GLY A 98 -7.86 -13.67 -22.48
CA GLY A 98 -9.07 -14.37 -22.07
C GLY A 98 -9.77 -13.70 -20.88
N ARG A 99 -10.84 -14.35 -20.42
CA ARG A 99 -11.62 -13.89 -19.28
C ARG A 99 -10.87 -14.19 -17.99
N GLN A 100 -10.59 -13.14 -17.23
CA GLN A 100 -9.94 -13.18 -15.93
C GLN A 100 -10.76 -12.36 -14.94
N GLU A 101 -10.95 -12.91 -13.74
CA GLU A 101 -11.67 -12.30 -12.63
C GLU A 101 -10.77 -12.38 -11.40
N ASP A 102 -10.71 -11.28 -10.65
CA ASP A 102 -9.99 -11.14 -9.37
C ASP A 102 -8.58 -11.72 -9.37
N THR A 103 -7.86 -11.56 -10.49
CA THR A 103 -6.54 -12.18 -10.66
C THR A 103 -5.49 -11.41 -9.86
N PRO A 104 -4.76 -12.05 -8.93
CA PRO A 104 -3.78 -11.37 -8.10
C PRO A 104 -2.61 -10.80 -8.89
N ILE A 105 -2.23 -9.56 -8.59
CA ILE A 105 -1.06 -8.89 -9.17
C ILE A 105 0.10 -8.88 -8.17
N VAL A 106 -0.13 -8.25 -7.01
CA VAL A 106 0.91 -7.99 -6.00
C VAL A 106 0.25 -7.66 -4.66
N THR A 107 0.97 -7.91 -3.57
CA THR A 107 0.66 -7.36 -2.26
C THR A 107 1.75 -6.39 -1.85
N VAL A 108 1.39 -5.11 -1.73
CA VAL A 108 2.25 -4.05 -1.20
C VAL A 108 1.95 -3.87 0.28
N VAL A 109 2.94 -3.52 1.08
CA VAL A 109 2.80 -3.18 2.48
C VAL A 109 3.18 -1.72 2.66
N VAL A 110 2.27 -0.94 3.23
CA VAL A 110 2.58 0.40 3.71
C VAL A 110 3.13 0.27 5.12
N VAL A 111 4.35 0.75 5.33
CA VAL A 111 5.06 0.70 6.62
C VAL A 111 5.15 2.10 7.17
N PHE A 112 4.59 2.29 8.36
CA PHE A 112 4.77 3.50 9.15
C PHE A 112 5.78 3.21 10.25
N THR A 113 6.90 3.93 10.24
CA THR A 113 7.94 3.81 11.25
C THR A 113 8.00 5.08 12.08
N LYS A 114 8.20 4.93 13.38
CA LYS A 114 8.40 6.02 14.33
C LYS A 114 9.61 5.73 15.22
N ALA A 115 10.50 6.69 15.37
CA ALA A 115 11.60 6.66 16.34
C ALA A 115 11.12 7.08 17.74
N GLU A 116 11.84 6.65 18.78
CA GLU A 116 11.52 6.92 20.20
C GLU A 116 11.39 8.43 20.51
N GLU A 117 12.27 9.25 19.95
CA GLU A 117 12.29 10.70 20.15
C GLU A 117 11.22 11.48 19.37
N GLU A 118 10.51 10.84 18.43
CA GLU A 118 9.51 11.53 17.62
C GLU A 118 8.17 11.65 18.37
N LEU A 119 7.75 12.88 18.68
CA LEU A 119 6.45 13.13 19.30
C LEU A 119 5.38 13.31 18.22
N PHE A 120 4.63 12.25 17.95
CA PHE A 120 3.43 12.30 17.12
C PHE A 120 2.22 12.58 18.01
N PRO A 121 1.50 13.70 17.81
CA PRO A 121 0.26 13.95 18.52
C PRO A 121 -0.78 12.89 18.16
N VAL A 122 -1.55 12.50 19.17
CA VAL A 122 -2.73 11.64 19.01
C VAL A 122 -3.74 12.38 18.14
N GLY A 123 -4.27 11.70 17.13
CA GLY A 123 -5.24 12.28 16.20
C GLY A 123 -5.40 11.40 14.96
N ASN A 124 -6.31 11.80 14.08
CA ASN A 124 -6.44 11.13 12.79
C ASN A 124 -5.37 11.63 11.85
N TYR A 125 -4.84 10.72 11.03
CA TYR A 125 -3.90 11.06 9.97
C TYR A 125 -4.49 10.60 8.65
N THR A 126 -4.49 11.51 7.68
CA THR A 126 -5.01 11.24 6.35
C THR A 126 -3.89 11.36 5.33
N GLY A 127 -3.76 10.36 4.47
CA GLY A 127 -2.82 10.34 3.37
C GLY A 127 -3.48 9.73 2.14
N VAL A 128 -2.79 9.83 1.01
CA VAL A 128 -3.28 9.30 -0.26
C VAL A 128 -2.35 8.18 -0.71
N PHE A 129 -2.96 7.08 -1.13
CA PHE A 129 -2.29 6.02 -1.87
C PHE A 129 -2.83 6.02 -3.31
N SER A 130 -1.96 5.86 -4.30
CA SER A 130 -2.34 5.87 -5.70
C SER A 130 -1.65 4.77 -6.49
N ILE A 131 -2.36 4.22 -7.48
CA ILE A 131 -1.83 3.30 -8.48
C ILE A 131 -1.97 3.97 -9.83
N ASN A 132 -0.85 4.12 -10.55
CA ASN A 132 -0.84 4.67 -11.89
C ASN A 132 -0.57 3.56 -12.91
N TYR A 133 -1.43 3.46 -13.92
CA TYR A 133 -1.18 2.63 -15.09
C TYR A 133 -0.33 3.40 -16.10
N LEU A 134 0.89 2.94 -16.32
CA LEU A 134 1.81 3.47 -17.31
C LEU A 134 1.83 2.49 -18.48
N GLY A 135 1.05 2.79 -19.52
CA GLY A 135 1.00 1.96 -20.72
C GLY A 135 2.39 1.79 -21.33
N ILE A 136 2.70 0.58 -21.80
CA ILE A 136 3.91 0.33 -22.59
C ILE A 136 3.53 0.61 -24.04
N ASN A 137 4.09 1.68 -24.60
CA ASN A 137 4.01 1.98 -26.04
C ASN A 137 4.88 1.03 -26.85
#